data_AF-A0A5K1FAF1-F1
#
_entry.id   AF-A0A5K1FAF1-F1
#
_cell.length_a   1.000
_cell.length_b   1.000
_cell.length_c   1.000
_cell.angle_alpha   90.00
_cell.angle_beta   90.00
_cell.angle_gamma   90.00
#
_symmetry.space_group_name_H-M   'P 1'
#
loop_
_entity.id
_entity.type
_entity.pdbx_description
1 polymer ?
#
loop_
_entity_poly.entity_id
_entity_poly.type
_entity_poly.pdbx_seq_one_letter_code
_entity_poly.pdbx_strand_id
1 'polypeptide(L)'
;YVLMSKSGYFRRALLKSMDVELPSTFPGGSQTFQWIVLFMYDYPLPMDPFNLSAIRCAAEVLEMYENYCSGNLCEQSDLYLNQVVLQHWADTLIVLQKSQTLQPWCETLLIVSRCIESLAFMACMEVLDPERRGQEPVITFSLVAGRRWNCEAAKEISGKHLWIKDLIAIPFGHFQRIIGSMRRQGMEEKFVSTMIMFYANKWVLSKKTHQFWEITAEKNSQDVVNHKISVILQGVVDLLPIDQKSRNIIPVGFLLSLLSRSLKIHSANDVKKKLQHLIASLLHLAQLDELLFPEKGGRSISSSPEVEAMKKVFVISITSFTNPSTFFTVSKLWDLYLSRLAVDPDLSASSFMAFVEIIPISARQNHDHLYRATDTFLL
;
A
#
# COMPACT_ATOMS: atom_id res chain seq x y z
N TYR A 1 -46.01 17.12 16.41
CA TYR A 1 -46.30 17.56 15.03
C TYR A 1 -45.03 17.81 14.21
N VAL A 2 -44.13 18.70 14.66
CA VAL A 2 -42.88 19.06 13.93
C VAL A 2 -42.00 17.85 13.56
N LEU A 3 -41.82 16.89 14.47
CA LEU A 3 -41.06 15.66 14.21
C LEU A 3 -41.71 14.79 13.11
N MET A 4 -43.04 14.71 13.08
CA MET A 4 -43.78 13.89 12.11
C MET A 4 -43.86 14.53 10.73
N SER A 5 -43.76 15.87 10.63
CA SER A 5 -43.80 16.56 9.35
C SER A 5 -42.49 16.40 8.58
N LYS A 6 -41.36 16.27 9.27
CA LYS A 6 -40.01 16.26 8.65
C LYS A 6 -39.31 14.90 8.61
N SER A 7 -39.90 13.86 9.21
CA SER A 7 -39.32 12.50 9.26
C SER A 7 -40.38 11.43 9.02
N GLY A 8 -40.14 10.57 8.04
CA GLY A 8 -40.97 9.39 7.76
C GLY A 8 -40.95 8.38 8.91
N TYR A 9 -39.78 8.19 9.54
CA TYR A 9 -39.62 7.31 10.69
C TYR A 9 -40.50 7.75 11.86
N PHE A 10 -40.39 9.02 12.30
CA PHE A 10 -41.19 9.52 13.42
C PHE A 10 -42.67 9.55 13.12
N ARG A 11 -43.06 9.86 11.87
CA ARG A 11 -44.45 9.78 11.44
C ARG A 11 -45.01 8.38 11.64
N ARG A 12 -44.28 7.33 11.28
CA ARG A 12 -44.76 5.94 11.46
C ARG A 12 -44.69 5.47 12.91
N ALA A 13 -43.64 5.83 13.63
CA ALA A 13 -43.42 5.38 15.00
C ALA A 13 -44.41 6.02 15.98
N LEU A 14 -44.61 7.34 15.87
CA LEU A 14 -45.51 8.08 16.76
C LEU A 14 -47.00 7.85 16.47
N LEU A 15 -47.34 7.24 15.32
CA LEU A 15 -48.69 6.73 15.06
C LEU A 15 -48.98 5.41 15.82
N LYS A 16 -47.94 4.69 16.27
CA LYS A 16 -48.07 3.39 16.95
C LYS A 16 -47.89 3.49 18.47
N SER A 17 -47.01 4.37 18.93
CA SER A 17 -46.65 4.53 20.36
C SER A 17 -46.33 5.98 20.66
N MET A 18 -46.64 6.46 21.88
CA MET A 18 -46.19 7.79 22.33
C MET A 18 -44.71 7.80 22.74
N ASP A 19 -44.16 6.66 23.15
CA ASP A 19 -42.75 6.49 23.46
C ASP A 19 -42.03 5.81 22.28
N VAL A 20 -41.01 6.48 21.74
CA VAL A 20 -40.20 5.99 20.61
C VAL A 20 -38.75 5.91 21.03
N GLU A 21 -38.23 4.69 21.11
CA GLU A 21 -36.82 4.44 21.35
C GLU A 21 -36.07 4.35 20.01
N LEU A 22 -35.02 5.15 19.86
CA LEU A 22 -34.12 5.04 18.73
C LEU A 22 -33.20 3.82 18.88
N PRO A 23 -32.75 3.20 17.77
CA PRO A 23 -31.79 2.11 17.83
C PRO A 23 -30.54 2.51 18.63
N SER A 24 -30.04 1.60 19.47
CA SER A 24 -28.76 1.82 20.18
C SER A 24 -27.57 2.01 19.23
N THR A 25 -27.72 1.60 17.97
CA THR A 25 -26.78 1.76 16.86
C THR A 25 -26.99 3.03 16.03
N PHE A 26 -27.74 4.01 16.55
CA PHE A 26 -28.04 5.24 15.83
C PHE A 26 -26.75 5.96 15.37
N PRO A 27 -26.65 6.39 14.09
CA PRO A 27 -25.41 6.94 13.55
C PRO A 27 -25.01 8.22 14.28
N GLY A 28 -23.78 8.22 14.83
CA GLY A 28 -23.23 9.38 15.54
C GLY A 28 -23.90 9.71 16.89
N GLY A 29 -24.74 8.81 17.42
CA GLY A 29 -25.25 8.86 18.79
C GLY A 29 -26.13 10.08 19.11
N SER A 30 -26.22 10.40 20.41
CA SER A 30 -27.11 11.42 20.95
C SER A 30 -26.81 12.84 20.44
N GLN A 31 -25.54 13.17 20.22
CA GLN A 31 -25.14 14.48 19.70
C GLN A 31 -25.67 14.70 18.28
N THR A 32 -25.58 13.69 17.43
CA THR A 32 -26.10 13.76 16.05
C THR A 32 -27.62 13.88 16.06
N PHE A 33 -28.29 13.17 16.97
CA PHE A 33 -29.73 13.32 17.15
C PHE A 33 -30.12 14.74 17.58
N GLN A 34 -29.39 15.35 18.51
CA GLN A 34 -29.63 16.73 18.93
C GLN A 34 -29.58 17.70 17.74
N TRP A 35 -28.57 17.57 16.87
CA TRP A 35 -28.46 18.37 15.66
C TRP A 35 -29.64 18.20 14.71
N ILE A 36 -30.08 16.95 14.49
CA ILE A 36 -31.24 16.68 13.65
C ILE A 36 -32.51 17.28 14.25
N VAL A 37 -32.70 17.18 15.57
CA VAL A 37 -33.84 17.78 16.25
C VAL A 37 -33.83 19.30 16.07
N LEU A 38 -32.68 19.96 16.25
CA LEU A 38 -32.54 21.40 15.99
C LEU A 38 -32.97 21.75 14.56
N PHE A 39 -32.50 21.00 13.56
CA PHE A 39 -32.95 21.15 12.17
C PHE A 39 -34.46 20.96 12.01
N MET A 40 -35.05 19.96 12.68
CA MET A 40 -36.50 19.74 12.63
C MET A 40 -37.27 20.95 13.16
N TYR A 41 -36.75 21.66 14.16
CA TYR A 41 -37.31 22.91 14.68
C TYR A 41 -36.88 24.17 13.91
N ASP A 42 -36.34 24.03 12.69
CA ASP A 42 -35.91 25.14 11.81
C ASP A 42 -34.75 25.98 12.38
N TYR A 43 -33.98 25.42 13.32
CA TYR A 43 -32.72 26.03 13.73
C TYR A 43 -31.62 25.77 12.70
N PRO A 44 -30.70 26.73 12.49
CA PRO A 44 -29.58 26.53 11.59
C PRO A 44 -28.69 25.38 12.09
N LEU A 45 -28.42 24.44 11.20
CA LEU A 45 -27.52 23.32 11.45
C LEU A 45 -26.12 23.68 10.94
N PRO A 46 -25.11 23.83 11.83
CA PRO A 46 -23.73 24.00 11.38
C PRO A 46 -23.22 22.65 10.82
N MET A 47 -23.36 22.44 9.51
CA MET A 47 -22.75 21.30 8.82
C MET A 47 -21.27 21.57 8.55
N ASP A 48 -20.43 20.61 8.93
CA ASP A 48 -18.99 20.64 8.74
C ASP A 48 -18.47 19.24 8.34
N PRO A 49 -17.21 19.11 7.89
CA PRO A 49 -16.66 17.81 7.50
C PRO A 49 -16.59 16.77 8.64
N PHE A 50 -16.61 17.20 9.91
CA PHE A 50 -16.52 16.31 11.06
C PHE A 50 -17.86 15.67 11.42
N ASN A 51 -18.98 16.36 11.18
CA ASN A 51 -20.32 15.89 11.51
C ASN A 51 -21.13 15.37 10.31
N LEU A 52 -20.73 15.72 9.08
CA LEU A 52 -21.46 15.39 7.86
C LEU A 52 -21.84 13.92 7.72
N SER A 53 -20.87 13.00 7.87
CA SER A 53 -21.10 11.56 7.71
C SER A 53 -22.15 11.05 8.68
N ALA A 54 -22.12 11.51 9.93
CA ALA A 54 -23.07 11.13 10.96
C ALA A 54 -24.46 11.68 10.64
N ILE A 55 -24.56 12.96 10.27
CA ILE A 55 -25.80 13.63 9.92
C ILE A 55 -26.46 12.95 8.71
N ARG A 56 -25.71 12.69 7.63
CA ARG A 56 -26.24 12.03 6.42
C ARG A 56 -26.73 10.61 6.70
N CYS A 57 -25.99 9.84 7.50
CA CYS A 57 -26.41 8.48 7.88
C CYS A 57 -27.66 8.51 8.77
N ALA A 58 -27.70 9.43 9.74
CA ALA A 58 -28.83 9.55 10.66
C ALA A 58 -30.10 10.07 9.96
N ALA A 59 -29.95 10.98 9.01
CA ALA A 59 -31.04 11.48 8.17
C ALA A 59 -31.66 10.34 7.32
N GLU A 60 -30.85 9.39 6.85
CA GLU A 60 -31.33 8.19 6.16
C GLU A 60 -32.18 7.31 7.09
N VAL A 61 -31.68 7.03 8.30
CA VAL A 61 -32.39 6.21 9.30
C VAL A 61 -33.74 6.84 9.68
N LEU A 62 -33.79 8.16 9.75
CA LEU A 62 -34.99 8.92 10.08
C LEU A 62 -35.89 9.19 8.86
N GLU A 63 -35.47 8.76 7.67
CA GLU A 63 -36.20 8.92 6.41
C GLU A 63 -36.59 10.38 6.15
N MET A 64 -35.61 11.27 6.25
CA MET A 64 -35.78 12.70 6.02
C MET A 64 -35.62 13.00 4.53
N TYR A 65 -36.65 12.65 3.74
CA TYR A 65 -36.70 12.82 2.28
C TYR A 65 -37.59 14.00 1.85
N GLU A 66 -37.55 14.36 0.55
CA GLU A 66 -38.33 15.47 -0.03
C GLU A 66 -39.83 15.32 0.18
N ASN A 67 -40.32 14.08 0.20
CA ASN A 67 -41.73 13.77 0.43
C ASN A 67 -42.26 14.32 1.76
N TYR A 68 -41.38 14.65 2.70
CA TYR A 68 -41.72 15.18 4.03
C TYR A 68 -41.40 16.67 4.15
N CYS A 69 -40.24 17.11 3.67
CA CYS A 69 -39.80 18.51 3.76
C CYS A 69 -39.02 18.89 2.51
N SER A 70 -39.35 20.03 1.90
CA SER A 70 -38.50 20.62 0.85
C SER A 70 -37.16 21.04 1.44
N GLY A 71 -36.06 20.80 0.71
CA GLY A 71 -34.71 21.01 1.22
C GLY A 71 -34.44 20.12 2.44
N ASN A 72 -34.76 18.84 2.35
CA ASN A 72 -34.59 17.89 3.46
C ASN A 72 -33.11 17.70 3.82
N LEU A 73 -32.88 17.10 4.99
CA LEU A 73 -31.53 16.95 5.52
C LEU A 73 -30.65 16.00 4.69
N CYS A 74 -31.22 14.97 4.04
CA CYS A 74 -30.46 14.08 3.15
C CYS A 74 -29.90 14.86 1.95
N GLU A 75 -30.73 15.67 1.29
CA GLU A 75 -30.30 16.48 0.14
C GLU A 75 -29.34 17.58 0.53
N GLN A 76 -29.61 18.30 1.62
CA GLN A 76 -28.70 19.35 2.10
C GLN A 76 -27.32 18.78 2.41
N SER A 77 -27.25 17.61 3.06
CA SER A 77 -25.97 16.95 3.34
C SER A 77 -25.32 16.38 2.08
N ASP A 78 -26.08 15.84 1.12
CA ASP A 78 -25.53 15.38 -0.17
C ASP A 78 -24.99 16.53 -1.04
N LEU A 79 -25.66 17.68 -1.03
CA LEU A 79 -25.20 18.91 -1.69
C LEU A 79 -23.91 19.42 -1.04
N TYR A 80 -23.86 19.50 0.29
CA TYR A 80 -22.65 19.92 1.01
C TYR A 80 -21.48 18.96 0.74
N LEU A 81 -21.74 17.64 0.73
CA LEU A 81 -20.74 16.64 0.37
C LEU A 81 -20.19 16.89 -1.04
N ASN A 82 -21.06 17.06 -2.05
CA ASN A 82 -20.63 17.23 -3.44
C ASN A 82 -19.93 18.57 -3.72
N GLN A 83 -20.48 19.66 -3.21
CA GLN A 83 -20.09 21.01 -3.60
C GLN A 83 -18.97 21.58 -2.74
N VAL A 84 -18.84 21.12 -1.48
CA VAL A 84 -17.84 21.62 -0.55
C VAL A 84 -16.81 20.55 -0.26
N VAL A 85 -17.21 19.45 0.38
CA VAL A 85 -16.24 18.46 0.90
C VAL A 85 -15.42 17.83 -0.22
N LEU A 86 -16.08 17.26 -1.24
CA LEU A 86 -15.40 16.53 -2.32
C LEU A 86 -14.57 17.43 -3.25
N GLN A 87 -14.62 18.75 -3.07
CA GLN A 87 -13.78 19.71 -3.79
C GLN A 87 -12.50 20.07 -3.01
N HIS A 88 -12.40 19.68 -1.73
CA HIS A 88 -11.29 20.02 -0.86
C HIS A 88 -10.62 18.75 -0.28
N TRP A 89 -9.30 18.66 -0.45
CA TRP A 89 -8.50 17.51 -0.02
C TRP A 89 -8.65 17.22 1.48
N ALA A 90 -8.45 18.24 2.31
CA ALA A 90 -8.49 18.09 3.77
C ALA A 90 -9.88 17.66 4.27
N ASP A 91 -10.94 18.27 3.76
CA ASP A 91 -12.31 17.96 4.15
C ASP A 91 -12.72 16.54 3.74
N THR A 92 -12.34 16.12 2.53
CA THR A 92 -12.58 14.75 2.05
C THR A 92 -11.86 13.71 2.93
N LEU A 93 -10.63 14.01 3.36
CA LEU A 93 -9.90 13.15 4.30
C LEU A 93 -10.59 13.05 5.66
N ILE A 94 -11.08 14.17 6.20
CA ILE A 94 -11.80 14.19 7.48
C ILE A 94 -13.05 13.32 7.38
N VAL A 95 -13.86 13.50 6.34
CA VAL A 95 -15.09 12.71 6.11
C VAL A 95 -14.78 11.23 5.95
N LEU A 96 -13.73 10.89 5.19
CA LEU A 96 -13.28 9.50 5.03
C LEU A 96 -12.84 8.89 6.38
N GLN A 97 -12.11 9.63 7.22
CA GLN A 97 -11.71 9.16 8.54
C GLN A 97 -12.92 8.96 9.47
N LYS A 98 -13.86 9.90 9.50
CA LYS A 98 -15.08 9.82 10.35
C LYS A 98 -16.03 8.72 9.90
N SER A 99 -16.03 8.37 8.61
CA SER A 99 -16.86 7.28 8.08
C SER A 99 -16.51 5.89 8.62
N GLN A 100 -15.30 5.71 9.16
CA GLN A 100 -14.84 4.43 9.71
C GLN A 100 -15.62 3.99 10.95
N THR A 101 -16.08 4.95 11.76
CA THR A 101 -16.89 4.66 12.96
C THR A 101 -18.38 4.48 12.67
N LEU A 102 -18.80 4.67 11.41
CA LEU A 102 -20.20 4.69 10.98
C LEU A 102 -20.52 3.57 9.97
N GLN A 103 -19.72 2.51 9.95
CA GLN A 103 -19.96 1.34 9.13
C GLN A 103 -21.16 0.53 9.68
N PRO A 104 -22.01 -0.06 8.82
CA PRO A 104 -21.94 -0.11 7.35
C PRO A 104 -22.61 1.08 6.62
N TRP A 105 -23.27 2.00 7.35
CA TRP A 105 -24.10 3.06 6.76
C TRP A 105 -23.38 3.90 5.70
N CYS A 106 -22.15 4.33 5.99
CA CYS A 106 -21.36 5.14 5.07
C CYS A 106 -20.97 4.42 3.77
N GLU A 107 -20.86 3.09 3.79
CA GLU A 107 -20.59 2.32 2.58
C GLU A 107 -21.86 2.15 1.74
N THR A 108 -22.99 1.84 2.37
CA THR A 108 -24.30 1.74 1.70
C THR A 108 -24.71 3.05 1.04
N LEU A 109 -24.44 4.18 1.70
CA LEU A 109 -24.72 5.54 1.19
C LEU A 109 -23.64 6.05 0.23
N LEU A 110 -22.64 5.22 -0.12
CA LEU A 110 -21.55 5.54 -1.04
C LEU A 110 -20.69 6.75 -0.64
N ILE A 111 -20.75 7.19 0.63
CA ILE A 111 -19.95 8.31 1.14
C ILE A 111 -18.47 7.97 1.02
N VAL A 112 -18.09 6.75 1.43
CA VAL A 112 -16.71 6.25 1.34
C VAL A 112 -16.23 6.19 -0.10
N SER A 113 -17.04 5.60 -0.99
CA SER A 113 -16.72 5.50 -2.42
C SER A 113 -16.52 6.87 -3.08
N ARG A 114 -17.41 7.82 -2.81
CA ARG A 114 -17.32 9.20 -3.32
C ARG A 114 -16.07 9.92 -2.82
N CYS A 115 -15.72 9.76 -1.54
CA CYS A 115 -14.49 10.31 -0.98
C CYS A 115 -13.24 9.71 -1.63
N ILE A 116 -13.22 8.39 -1.86
CA ILE A 116 -12.10 7.71 -2.53
C ILE A 116 -11.93 8.20 -3.97
N GLU A 117 -13.03 8.35 -4.71
CA GLU A 117 -12.99 8.80 -6.10
C GLU A 117 -12.54 10.25 -6.22
N SER A 118 -13.02 11.12 -5.33
CA SER A 118 -12.57 12.51 -5.22
C SER A 118 -11.09 12.62 -4.83
N LEU A 119 -10.62 11.89 -3.80
CA LEU A 119 -9.20 11.88 -3.41
C LEU A 119 -8.30 11.37 -4.54
N ALA A 120 -8.73 10.31 -5.24
CA ALA A 120 -8.01 9.82 -6.40
C ALA A 120 -7.93 10.88 -7.49
N PHE A 121 -9.04 11.56 -7.80
CA PHE A 121 -9.08 12.62 -8.79
C PHE A 121 -8.18 13.80 -8.43
N MET A 122 -8.25 14.30 -7.20
CA MET A 122 -7.37 15.37 -6.72
C MET A 122 -5.90 14.95 -6.75
N ALA A 123 -5.57 13.71 -6.37
CA ALA A 123 -4.21 13.17 -6.48
C ALA A 123 -3.73 13.11 -7.94
N CYS A 124 -4.59 12.74 -8.88
CA CYS A 124 -4.29 12.77 -10.31
C CYS A 124 -4.00 14.20 -10.79
N MET A 125 -4.81 15.18 -10.38
CA MET A 125 -4.59 16.59 -10.72
C MET A 125 -3.27 17.12 -10.18
N GLU A 126 -2.96 16.81 -8.91
CA GLU A 126 -1.69 17.20 -8.26
C GLU A 126 -0.45 16.64 -8.98
N VAL A 127 -0.56 15.44 -9.57
CA VAL A 127 0.51 14.81 -10.37
C VAL A 127 0.62 15.43 -11.77
N LEU A 128 -0.50 15.84 -12.35
CA LEU A 128 -0.55 16.38 -13.71
C LEU A 128 -0.27 17.90 -13.77
N ASP A 129 -0.25 18.59 -12.63
CA ASP A 129 -0.08 20.04 -12.51
C ASP A 129 1.17 20.56 -13.27
N PRO A 130 0.99 21.36 -14.34
CA PRO A 130 2.07 21.85 -15.18
C PRO A 130 3.02 22.83 -14.47
N GLU A 131 2.58 23.58 -13.46
CA GLU A 131 3.47 24.48 -12.71
C GLU A 131 4.50 23.69 -11.89
N ARG A 132 4.13 22.48 -11.47
CA ARG A 132 4.99 21.56 -10.73
C ARG A 132 5.83 20.66 -11.63
N ARG A 133 5.45 20.46 -12.89
CA ARG A 133 6.28 19.76 -13.89
C ARG A 133 7.58 20.51 -14.24
N GLY A 134 7.63 21.82 -13.98
CA GLY A 134 8.84 22.64 -14.16
C GLY A 134 9.85 22.56 -13.01
N GLN A 135 9.46 22.02 -11.83
CA GLN A 135 10.30 21.91 -10.64
C GLN A 135 10.66 20.45 -10.35
N GLU A 136 11.71 19.96 -11.02
CA GLU A 136 12.21 18.57 -10.97
C GLU A 136 11.14 17.50 -11.32
N PRO A 137 11.45 16.50 -12.15
CA PRO A 137 10.45 15.51 -12.54
C PRO A 137 9.92 14.81 -11.29
N VAL A 138 8.63 15.05 -11.00
CA VAL A 138 7.86 14.49 -9.89
C VAL A 138 8.13 12.98 -9.86
N ILE A 139 9.05 12.63 -8.97
CA ILE A 139 9.33 11.30 -8.47
C ILE A 139 9.76 10.29 -9.56
N THR A 140 10.88 10.56 -10.23
CA THR A 140 11.58 9.48 -10.92
C THR A 140 12.60 8.86 -9.96
N PHE A 141 12.36 7.64 -9.50
CA PHE A 141 13.31 6.83 -8.72
C PHE A 141 14.58 6.46 -9.52
N SER A 142 14.87 7.13 -10.65
CA SER A 142 16.11 6.99 -11.41
C SER A 142 17.35 7.23 -10.54
N LEU A 143 17.24 8.04 -9.49
CA LEU A 143 18.29 8.27 -8.50
C LEU A 143 18.58 7.06 -7.58
N VAL A 144 17.67 6.09 -7.49
CA VAL A 144 17.76 4.90 -6.65
C VAL A 144 18.00 3.62 -7.47
N ALA A 145 17.95 3.71 -8.80
CA ALA A 145 18.26 2.59 -9.69
C ALA A 145 19.74 2.17 -9.55
N GLY A 146 20.00 0.87 -9.39
CA GLY A 146 21.35 0.32 -9.26
C GLY A 146 21.93 0.37 -7.84
N ARG A 147 21.13 0.68 -6.81
CA ARG A 147 21.58 0.70 -5.41
C ARG A 147 20.58 -0.04 -4.53
N ARG A 148 21.06 -0.51 -3.37
CA ARG A 148 20.16 -1.04 -2.32
C ARG A 148 19.08 0.00 -2.04
N TRP A 149 17.85 -0.49 -1.92
CA TRP A 149 16.72 0.37 -1.57
C TRP A 149 16.99 1.12 -0.26
N ASN A 150 17.03 2.45 -0.35
CA ASN A 150 17.24 3.32 0.78
C ASN A 150 15.88 3.83 1.30
N CYS A 151 15.48 3.34 2.47
CA CYS A 151 14.20 3.68 3.08
C CYS A 151 14.14 5.15 3.53
N GLU A 152 15.26 5.71 3.98
CA GLU A 152 15.40 7.10 4.40
C GLU A 152 15.23 8.06 3.22
N ALA A 153 15.89 7.77 2.10
CA ALA A 153 15.77 8.58 0.88
C ALA A 153 14.32 8.60 0.37
N ALA A 154 13.65 7.45 0.33
CA ALA A 154 12.24 7.38 -0.05
C ALA A 154 11.32 8.15 0.91
N LYS A 155 11.66 8.19 2.22
CA LYS A 155 10.94 8.98 3.22
C LYS A 155 11.17 10.49 3.02
N GLU A 156 12.37 10.90 2.64
CA GLU A 156 12.70 12.29 2.37
C GLU A 156 11.94 12.80 1.14
N ILE A 157 11.93 12.02 0.06
CA ILE A 157 11.22 12.36 -1.18
C ILE A 157 9.71 12.47 -0.93
N SER A 158 9.10 11.47 -0.28
CA SER A 158 7.68 11.56 0.10
C SER A 158 7.41 12.70 1.09
N GLY A 159 8.43 13.10 1.85
CA GLY A 159 8.36 14.19 2.81
C GLY A 159 8.17 15.57 2.20
N LYS A 160 8.55 15.76 0.93
CA LYS A 160 8.43 17.03 0.19
C LYS A 160 6.99 17.39 -0.17
N HIS A 161 6.08 16.41 -0.25
CA HIS A 161 4.70 16.62 -0.67
C HIS A 161 3.72 16.21 0.44
N LEU A 162 2.99 17.18 0.99
CA LEU A 162 2.02 16.97 2.07
C LEU A 162 0.90 15.99 1.67
N TRP A 163 0.35 16.12 0.46
CA TRP A 163 -0.71 15.23 -0.01
C TRP A 163 -0.25 13.75 -0.12
N ILE A 164 1.03 13.51 -0.44
CA ILE A 164 1.60 12.15 -0.45
C ILE A 164 1.65 11.60 0.98
N LYS A 165 2.09 12.41 1.95
CA LYS A 165 2.12 12.03 3.38
C LYS A 165 0.73 11.64 3.89
N ASP A 166 -0.29 12.41 3.51
CA ASP A 166 -1.68 12.13 3.86
C ASP A 166 -2.15 10.83 3.22
N LEU A 167 -1.92 10.66 1.91
CA LEU A 167 -2.32 9.47 1.16
C LEU A 167 -1.71 8.19 1.74
N ILE A 168 -0.41 8.21 2.08
CA ILE A 168 0.26 7.07 2.71
C ILE A 168 -0.07 6.92 4.21
N ALA A 169 -0.84 7.82 4.82
CA ALA A 169 -1.33 7.66 6.19
C ALA A 169 -2.69 6.96 6.26
N ILE A 170 -3.42 6.89 5.14
CA ILE A 170 -4.74 6.25 5.05
C ILE A 170 -4.62 4.73 5.29
N PRO A 171 -5.61 4.07 5.92
CA PRO A 171 -5.65 2.61 6.04
C PRO A 171 -5.59 1.89 4.69
N PHE A 172 -4.94 0.73 4.68
CA PHE A 172 -4.62 -0.01 3.45
C PHE A 172 -5.84 -0.28 2.56
N GLY A 173 -6.99 -0.66 3.12
CA GLY A 173 -8.19 -0.95 2.33
C GLY A 173 -8.69 0.24 1.50
N HIS A 174 -8.66 1.45 2.07
CA HIS A 174 -9.00 2.66 1.32
C HIS A 174 -7.89 3.05 0.35
N PHE A 175 -6.61 2.93 0.75
CA PHE A 175 -5.47 3.17 -0.14
C PHE A 175 -5.53 2.30 -1.40
N GLN A 176 -5.82 1.00 -1.25
CA GLN A 176 -5.99 0.07 -2.37
C GLN A 176 -7.10 0.53 -3.33
N ARG A 177 -8.24 0.98 -2.79
CA ARG A 177 -9.34 1.53 -3.61
C ARG A 177 -8.97 2.84 -4.30
N ILE A 178 -8.19 3.71 -3.65
CA ILE A 178 -7.67 4.95 -4.26
C ILE A 178 -6.76 4.61 -5.45
N ILE A 179 -5.80 3.69 -5.27
CA ILE A 179 -4.92 3.23 -6.35
C ILE A 179 -5.74 2.65 -7.52
N GLY A 180 -6.74 1.82 -7.22
CA GLY A 180 -7.66 1.31 -8.24
C GLY A 180 -8.43 2.41 -8.98
N SER A 181 -8.85 3.45 -8.26
CA SER A 181 -9.50 4.63 -8.85
C SER A 181 -8.55 5.44 -9.74
N MET A 182 -7.31 5.71 -9.29
CA MET A 182 -6.29 6.40 -10.09
C MET A 182 -6.01 5.68 -11.42
N ARG A 183 -5.93 4.33 -11.39
CA ARG A 183 -5.78 3.52 -12.60
C ARG A 183 -6.99 3.63 -13.54
N ARG A 184 -8.22 3.60 -13.00
CA ARG A 184 -9.46 3.80 -13.79
C ARG A 184 -9.51 5.17 -14.45
N GLN A 185 -8.92 6.18 -13.83
CA GLN A 185 -8.80 7.54 -14.37
C GLN A 185 -7.67 7.69 -15.41
N GLY A 186 -6.96 6.61 -15.75
CA GLY A 186 -5.94 6.60 -16.81
C GLY A 186 -4.57 7.10 -16.39
N MET A 187 -4.27 7.15 -15.08
CA MET A 187 -2.94 7.57 -14.61
C MET A 187 -1.85 6.62 -15.08
N GLU A 188 -0.73 7.21 -15.52
CA GLU A 188 0.44 6.44 -15.90
C GLU A 188 0.99 5.62 -14.73
N GLU A 189 1.35 4.37 -15.02
CA GLU A 189 1.79 3.42 -13.99
C GLU A 189 3.06 3.87 -13.27
N LYS A 190 3.87 4.76 -13.88
CA LYS A 190 5.06 5.35 -13.22
C LYS A 190 4.71 6.12 -11.95
N PHE A 191 3.58 6.83 -11.95
CA PHE A 191 3.12 7.58 -10.78
C PHE A 191 2.40 6.67 -9.80
N VAL A 192 1.58 5.74 -10.30
CA VAL A 192 0.85 4.79 -9.47
C VAL A 192 1.80 3.88 -8.70
N SER A 193 2.76 3.25 -9.40
CA SER A 193 3.82 2.42 -8.80
C SER A 193 4.64 3.19 -7.77
N THR A 194 4.89 4.47 -8.01
CA THR A 194 5.55 5.35 -7.05
C THR A 194 4.77 5.52 -5.75
N MET A 195 3.46 5.75 -5.81
CA MET A 195 2.62 5.84 -4.62
C MET A 195 2.59 4.52 -3.84
N ILE A 196 2.52 3.39 -4.56
CA ILE A 196 2.61 2.04 -3.97
C ILE A 196 3.96 1.86 -3.26
N MET A 197 5.07 2.26 -3.88
CA MET A 197 6.41 2.18 -3.28
C MET A 197 6.52 3.02 -2.00
N PHE A 198 5.99 4.25 -1.98
CA PHE A 198 5.99 5.08 -0.77
C PHE A 198 5.15 4.47 0.35
N TYR A 199 3.99 3.93 0.02
CA TYR A 199 3.13 3.25 0.98
C TYR A 199 3.84 2.02 1.59
N ALA A 200 4.40 1.18 0.74
CA ALA A 200 5.16 0.00 1.16
C ALA A 200 6.40 0.38 1.98
N ASN A 201 7.10 1.45 1.60
CA ASN A 201 8.24 1.95 2.36
C ASN A 201 7.83 2.33 3.78
N LYS A 202 6.71 3.03 3.95
CA LYS A 202 6.22 3.47 5.26
C LYS A 202 5.70 2.33 6.13
N TRP A 203 4.93 1.39 5.57
CA TRP A 203 4.20 0.40 6.37
C TRP A 203 4.82 -1.01 6.38
N VAL A 204 5.61 -1.37 5.37
CA VAL A 204 6.22 -2.70 5.24
C VAL A 204 7.72 -2.66 5.55
N LEU A 205 8.46 -1.70 5.00
CA LEU A 205 9.92 -1.68 5.06
C LEU A 205 10.49 -0.86 6.23
N SER A 206 9.85 0.25 6.61
CA SER A 206 10.35 1.19 7.63
C SER A 206 10.42 0.58 9.04
N LYS A 207 11.64 0.39 9.55
CA LYS A 207 11.91 -0.08 10.91
C LYS A 207 11.29 0.79 12.00
N LYS A 208 11.23 2.11 11.80
CA LYS A 208 10.66 3.07 12.77
C LYS A 208 9.16 2.86 12.97
N THR A 209 8.45 2.49 11.90
CA THR A 209 7.01 2.22 11.96
C THR A 209 6.73 0.94 12.73
N HIS A 210 7.58 -0.07 12.55
CA HIS A 210 7.52 -1.33 13.29
C HIS A 210 7.77 -1.12 14.78
N GLN A 211 8.82 -0.38 15.13
CA GLN A 211 9.10 0.00 16.52
C GLN A 211 7.92 0.75 17.15
N PHE A 212 7.28 1.66 16.42
CA PHE A 212 6.08 2.34 16.92
C PHE A 212 4.93 1.36 17.22
N TRP A 213 4.67 0.40 16.32
CA TRP A 213 3.64 -0.63 16.51
C TRP A 213 3.97 -1.63 17.62
N GLU A 214 5.25 -1.97 17.79
CA GLU A 214 5.74 -2.83 18.87
C GLU A 214 5.64 -2.13 20.23
N ILE A 215 5.84 -0.80 20.29
CA ILE A 215 5.68 -0.01 21.52
C ILE A 215 4.21 0.20 21.90
N THR A 216 3.32 0.36 20.90
CA THR A 216 1.88 0.57 21.15
C THR A 216 1.12 -0.71 21.44
N ALA A 217 1.71 -1.87 21.18
CA ALA A 217 1.07 -3.16 21.39
C ALA A 217 1.60 -3.85 22.67
N GLU A 218 0.71 -4.42 23.48
CA GLU A 218 1.05 -5.06 24.76
C GLU A 218 2.00 -6.27 24.59
N LYS A 219 2.58 -6.76 25.70
CA LYS A 219 3.77 -7.63 25.77
C LYS A 219 3.77 -8.99 25.02
N ASN A 220 2.79 -9.33 24.18
CA ASN A 220 2.75 -10.55 23.34
C ASN A 220 2.33 -10.26 21.87
N SER A 221 2.77 -9.13 21.31
CA SER A 221 2.18 -8.53 20.10
C SER A 221 2.99 -8.64 18.81
N GLN A 222 4.20 -9.18 18.84
CA GLN A 222 5.06 -9.24 17.63
C GLN A 222 4.39 -9.99 16.49
N ASP A 223 3.70 -11.10 16.79
CA ASP A 223 3.00 -11.92 15.79
C ASP A 223 1.78 -11.20 15.21
N VAL A 224 1.09 -10.38 16.01
CA VAL A 224 -0.05 -9.57 15.56
C VAL A 224 0.42 -8.47 14.61
N VAL A 225 1.53 -7.79 14.96
CA VAL A 225 2.15 -6.77 14.12
C VAL A 225 2.66 -7.39 12.82
N ASN A 226 3.35 -8.53 12.90
CA ASN A 226 3.82 -9.31 11.75
C ASN A 226 2.67 -9.76 10.85
N HIS A 227 1.56 -10.23 11.41
CA HIS A 227 0.36 -10.59 10.65
C HIS A 227 -0.21 -9.38 9.90
N LYS A 228 -0.35 -8.23 10.57
CA LYS A 228 -0.80 -6.99 9.94
C LYS A 228 0.10 -6.55 8.78
N ILE A 229 1.42 -6.62 8.96
CA ILE A 229 2.38 -6.31 7.89
C ILE A 229 2.26 -7.33 6.75
N SER A 230 2.05 -8.61 7.05
CA SER A 230 1.87 -9.66 6.04
C SER A 230 0.64 -9.40 5.17
N VAL A 231 -0.48 -8.98 5.76
CA VAL A 231 -1.70 -8.60 5.02
C VAL A 231 -1.44 -7.39 4.11
N ILE A 232 -0.77 -6.36 4.63
CA ILE A 232 -0.41 -5.18 3.84
C ILE A 232 0.57 -5.55 2.71
N LEU A 233 1.57 -6.38 2.98
CA LEU A 233 2.55 -6.85 2.01
C LEU A 233 1.87 -7.63 0.88
N GLN A 234 0.95 -8.55 1.21
CA GLN A 234 0.16 -9.29 0.22
C GLN A 234 -0.58 -8.31 -0.70
N GLY A 235 -1.32 -7.37 -0.12
CA GLY A 235 -2.06 -6.39 -0.90
C GLY A 235 -1.17 -5.45 -1.72
N VAL A 236 0.00 -5.04 -1.20
CA VAL A 236 0.99 -4.26 -1.96
C VAL A 236 1.47 -5.05 -3.17
N VAL A 237 1.81 -6.34 -3.00
CA VAL A 237 2.25 -7.21 -4.10
C VAL A 237 1.15 -7.39 -5.15
N ASP A 238 -0.11 -7.50 -4.72
CA ASP A 238 -1.24 -7.59 -5.64
C ASP A 238 -1.54 -6.26 -6.36
N LEU A 239 -1.09 -5.12 -5.79
CA LEU A 239 -1.16 -3.82 -6.43
C LEU A 239 -0.02 -3.57 -7.42
N LEU A 240 1.11 -4.29 -7.34
CA LEU A 240 2.23 -4.07 -8.28
C LEU A 240 1.83 -4.41 -9.71
N PRO A 241 2.33 -3.67 -10.71
CA PRO A 241 1.95 -3.90 -12.08
C PRO A 241 2.54 -5.21 -12.61
N ILE A 242 1.71 -5.94 -13.35
CA ILE A 242 2.04 -7.28 -13.85
C ILE A 242 2.41 -7.22 -15.35
N ASP A 243 2.11 -6.14 -16.06
CA ASP A 243 2.39 -6.02 -17.49
C ASP A 243 3.90 -5.79 -17.76
N GLN A 244 4.41 -6.40 -18.82
CA GLN A 244 5.85 -6.39 -19.13
C GLN A 244 6.43 -4.98 -19.34
N LYS A 245 5.61 -4.02 -19.80
CA LYS A 245 6.07 -2.66 -20.13
C LYS A 245 6.28 -1.81 -18.88
N SER A 246 5.43 -1.98 -17.87
CA SER A 246 5.50 -1.22 -16.63
C SER A 246 6.37 -1.86 -15.53
N ARG A 247 6.70 -3.16 -15.63
CA ARG A 247 7.56 -3.85 -14.64
C ARG A 247 8.93 -3.17 -14.48
N ASN A 248 9.50 -2.65 -15.57
CA ASN A 248 10.79 -1.98 -15.56
C ASN A 248 10.79 -0.64 -14.80
N ILE A 249 9.62 -0.14 -14.40
CA ILE A 249 9.48 1.09 -13.61
C ILE A 249 9.94 0.86 -12.17
N ILE A 250 9.76 -0.36 -11.64
CA ILE A 250 10.04 -0.65 -10.24
C ILE A 250 11.50 -1.10 -10.08
N PRO A 251 12.28 -0.43 -9.20
CA PRO A 251 13.66 -0.84 -8.94
C PRO A 251 13.74 -2.27 -8.39
N VAL A 252 14.67 -3.08 -8.90
CA VAL A 252 14.86 -4.46 -8.42
C VAL A 252 15.24 -4.47 -6.93
N GLY A 253 16.06 -3.52 -6.49
CA GLY A 253 16.38 -3.32 -5.08
C GLY A 253 15.15 -3.15 -4.17
N PHE A 254 14.08 -2.51 -4.64
CA PHE A 254 12.82 -2.42 -3.89
C PHE A 254 12.15 -3.79 -3.76
N LEU A 255 12.01 -4.54 -4.87
CA LEU A 255 11.43 -5.87 -4.85
C LEU A 255 12.22 -6.85 -3.96
N LEU A 256 13.56 -6.79 -4.02
CA LEU A 256 14.45 -7.54 -3.15
C LEU A 256 14.23 -7.17 -1.68
N SER A 257 14.05 -5.87 -1.37
CA SER A 257 13.74 -5.44 0.00
C SER A 257 12.39 -5.98 0.51
N LEU A 258 11.36 -6.05 -0.34
CA LEU A 258 10.09 -6.70 -0.01
C LEU A 258 10.26 -8.20 0.21
N LEU A 259 11.05 -8.87 -0.63
CA LEU A 259 11.36 -10.30 -0.48
C LEU A 259 12.08 -10.56 0.84
N SER A 260 13.12 -9.80 1.16
CA SER A 260 13.82 -9.90 2.46
C SER A 260 12.86 -9.73 3.63
N ARG A 261 11.96 -8.74 3.56
CA ARG A 261 10.98 -8.52 4.62
C ARG A 261 9.97 -9.68 4.73
N SER A 262 9.55 -10.25 3.61
CA SER A 262 8.66 -11.42 3.55
C SER A 262 9.26 -12.68 4.19
N LEU A 263 10.58 -12.85 4.08
CA LEU A 263 11.32 -13.94 4.71
C LEU A 263 11.33 -13.76 6.24
N LYS A 264 11.62 -12.55 6.73
CA LYS A 264 11.66 -12.24 8.16
C LYS A 264 10.31 -12.39 8.87
N ILE A 265 9.23 -12.01 8.21
CA ILE A 265 7.86 -12.06 8.76
C ILE A 265 7.23 -13.47 8.61
N HIS A 266 7.92 -14.41 7.93
CA HIS A 266 7.35 -15.71 7.58
C HIS A 266 5.99 -15.59 6.86
N SER A 267 5.90 -14.65 5.91
CA SER A 267 4.66 -14.44 5.15
C SER A 267 4.26 -15.66 4.31
N ALA A 268 3.02 -15.65 3.81
CA ALA A 268 2.48 -16.69 2.94
C ALA A 268 3.42 -17.01 1.76
N ASN A 269 3.52 -18.30 1.43
CA ASN A 269 4.41 -18.79 0.38
C ASN A 269 4.06 -18.21 -1.00
N ASP A 270 2.80 -17.86 -1.25
CA ASP A 270 2.36 -17.31 -2.53
C ASP A 270 2.91 -15.90 -2.78
N VAL A 271 3.00 -15.06 -1.73
CA VAL A 271 3.67 -13.74 -1.81
C VAL A 271 5.12 -13.92 -2.24
N LYS A 272 5.82 -14.86 -1.58
CA LYS A 272 7.25 -15.12 -1.83
C LYS A 272 7.46 -15.60 -3.26
N LYS A 273 6.64 -16.54 -3.73
CA LYS A 273 6.69 -17.03 -5.12
C LYS A 273 6.42 -15.91 -6.12
N LYS A 274 5.36 -15.11 -5.93
CA LYS A 274 5.04 -13.96 -6.80
C LYS A 274 6.23 -12.99 -6.88
N LEU A 275 6.79 -12.60 -5.74
CA LEU A 275 7.98 -11.74 -5.69
C LEU A 275 9.18 -12.37 -6.39
N GLN A 276 9.45 -13.66 -6.17
CA GLN A 276 10.56 -14.37 -6.82
C GLN A 276 10.42 -14.37 -8.34
N HIS A 277 9.23 -14.63 -8.87
CA HIS A 277 8.97 -14.58 -10.31
C HIS A 277 9.12 -13.15 -10.88
N LEU A 278 8.63 -12.13 -10.17
CA LEU A 278 8.79 -10.73 -10.58
C LEU A 278 10.27 -10.33 -10.62
N ILE A 279 11.01 -10.61 -9.54
CA ILE A 279 12.45 -10.32 -9.46
C ILE A 279 13.21 -11.08 -10.54
N ALA A 280 12.91 -12.37 -10.74
CA ALA A 280 13.56 -13.19 -11.76
C ALA A 280 13.40 -12.58 -13.17
N SER A 281 12.22 -12.03 -13.48
CA SER A 281 11.97 -11.36 -14.77
C SER A 281 12.73 -10.05 -14.97
N LEU A 282 13.16 -9.41 -13.87
CA LEU A 282 13.88 -8.12 -13.88
C LEU A 282 15.35 -8.26 -13.50
N LEU A 283 15.82 -9.48 -13.23
CA LEU A 283 17.15 -9.73 -12.67
C LEU A 283 18.30 -9.27 -13.58
N HIS A 284 18.07 -9.22 -14.90
CA HIS A 284 19.02 -8.69 -15.87
C HIS A 284 19.29 -7.18 -15.70
N LEU A 285 18.44 -6.45 -14.99
CA LEU A 285 18.62 -5.02 -14.64
C LEU A 285 19.26 -4.83 -13.25
N ALA A 286 19.41 -5.90 -12.47
CA ALA A 286 19.89 -5.84 -11.10
C ALA A 286 21.41 -5.65 -11.03
N GLN A 287 21.87 -5.00 -9.97
CA GLN A 287 23.29 -4.89 -9.66
C GLN A 287 23.65 -5.75 -8.44
N LEU A 288 24.93 -6.13 -8.34
CA LEU A 288 25.45 -6.99 -7.27
C LEU A 288 25.17 -6.42 -5.87
N ASP A 289 25.23 -5.09 -5.73
CA ASP A 289 25.02 -4.44 -4.44
C ASP A 289 23.56 -4.51 -3.98
N GLU A 290 22.60 -4.68 -4.90
CA GLU A 290 21.17 -4.78 -4.58
C GLU A 290 20.79 -6.16 -4.03
N LEU A 291 21.56 -7.20 -4.34
CA LEU A 291 21.22 -8.58 -3.99
C LEU A 291 21.13 -8.81 -2.49
N LEU A 292 20.30 -9.78 -2.12
CA LEU A 292 20.12 -10.18 -0.73
C LEU A 292 21.33 -10.98 -0.27
N PHE A 293 21.91 -10.55 0.85
CA PHE A 293 22.94 -11.30 1.56
C PHE A 293 22.42 -11.59 2.97
N PRO A 294 22.83 -12.71 3.57
CA PRO A 294 22.48 -12.99 4.95
C PRO A 294 22.98 -11.88 5.87
N GLU A 295 22.19 -11.54 6.87
CA GLU A 295 22.64 -10.63 7.92
C GLU A 295 23.78 -11.28 8.69
N LYS A 296 24.84 -10.51 8.97
CA LYS A 296 26.01 -10.97 9.75
C LYS A 296 25.55 -11.31 11.17
N GLY A 297 25.15 -12.56 11.39
CA GLY A 297 24.57 -13.01 12.65
C GLY A 297 24.67 -14.53 12.80
N GLY A 298 25.89 -15.02 13.08
CA GLY A 298 26.18 -16.33 13.70
C GLY A 298 25.63 -17.62 13.06
N ARG A 299 24.91 -17.55 11.95
CA ARG A 299 24.38 -18.71 11.21
C ARG A 299 25.21 -18.90 9.95
N SER A 300 25.61 -20.14 9.66
CA SER A 300 26.27 -20.49 8.40
C SER A 300 25.43 -20.01 7.22
N ILE A 301 26.05 -19.23 6.32
CA ILE A 301 25.42 -18.59 5.15
C ILE A 301 24.70 -19.63 4.27
N SER A 302 25.21 -20.85 4.25
CA SER A 302 24.66 -22.02 3.56
C SER A 302 23.20 -22.30 3.87
N SER A 303 22.75 -21.98 5.09
CA SER A 303 21.39 -22.24 5.60
C SER A 303 20.49 -21.00 5.63
N SER A 304 20.98 -19.86 5.13
CA SER A 304 20.24 -18.62 5.23
C SER A 304 19.04 -18.59 4.27
N PRO A 305 17.87 -18.13 4.75
CA PRO A 305 16.67 -18.03 3.91
C PRO A 305 16.86 -17.05 2.76
N GLU A 306 17.72 -16.05 2.90
CA GLU A 306 18.08 -15.09 1.85
C GLU A 306 18.82 -15.76 0.69
N VAL A 307 19.84 -16.58 0.97
CA VAL A 307 20.59 -17.30 -0.07
C VAL A 307 19.68 -18.30 -0.78
N GLU A 308 18.86 -19.05 -0.03
CA GLU A 308 17.87 -19.97 -0.61
C GLU A 308 16.84 -19.25 -1.50
N ALA A 309 16.37 -18.07 -1.09
CA ALA A 309 15.49 -17.27 -1.92
C ALA A 309 16.17 -16.78 -3.19
N MET A 310 17.43 -16.32 -3.10
CA MET A 310 18.21 -15.90 -4.27
C MET A 310 18.44 -17.06 -5.23
N LYS A 311 18.82 -18.25 -4.75
CA LYS A 311 18.95 -19.45 -5.59
C LYS A 311 17.69 -19.67 -6.42
N LYS A 312 16.52 -19.66 -5.78
CA LYS A 312 15.23 -19.85 -6.46
C LYS A 312 14.99 -18.78 -7.53
N VAL A 313 15.28 -17.51 -7.23
CA VAL A 313 15.15 -16.41 -8.20
C VAL A 313 16.04 -16.63 -9.42
N PHE A 314 17.31 -16.99 -9.20
CA PHE A 314 18.26 -17.25 -10.30
C PHE A 314 17.83 -18.47 -11.13
N VAL A 315 17.43 -19.58 -10.50
CA VAL A 315 16.89 -20.75 -11.22
C VAL A 315 15.69 -20.35 -12.07
N ILE A 316 14.70 -19.67 -11.50
CA ILE A 316 13.50 -19.23 -12.24
C ILE A 316 13.89 -18.34 -13.41
N SER A 317 14.84 -17.42 -13.23
CA SER A 317 15.26 -16.50 -14.28
C SER A 317 15.85 -17.27 -15.48
N ILE A 318 16.73 -18.24 -15.21
CA ILE A 318 17.39 -19.05 -16.23
C ILE A 318 16.35 -19.95 -16.92
N THR A 319 15.42 -20.56 -16.19
CA THR A 319 14.39 -21.39 -16.84
C THR A 319 13.39 -20.59 -17.67
N SER A 320 13.25 -19.29 -17.44
CA SER A 320 12.19 -18.46 -18.04
C SER A 320 12.64 -17.63 -19.23
N PHE A 321 13.93 -17.26 -19.32
CA PHE A 321 14.42 -16.46 -20.44
C PHE A 321 14.63 -17.30 -21.70
N THR A 322 14.42 -16.69 -22.87
CA THR A 322 14.74 -17.29 -24.17
C THR A 322 15.90 -16.57 -24.85
N ASN A 323 16.28 -15.38 -24.37
CA ASN A 323 17.30 -14.52 -24.98
C ASN A 323 18.70 -14.81 -24.42
N PRO A 324 19.67 -15.25 -25.26
CA PRO A 324 21.04 -15.56 -24.84
C PRO A 324 21.76 -14.41 -24.10
N SER A 325 21.54 -13.17 -24.52
CA SER A 325 22.18 -11.99 -23.89
C SER A 325 21.74 -11.78 -22.44
N THR A 326 20.45 -11.98 -22.13
CA THR A 326 19.96 -11.86 -20.74
C THR A 326 20.49 -12.98 -19.86
N PHE A 327 20.68 -14.18 -20.42
CA PHE A 327 21.31 -15.29 -19.70
C PHE A 327 22.72 -14.93 -19.25
N PHE A 328 23.55 -14.40 -20.13
CA PHE A 328 24.94 -14.08 -19.80
C PHE A 328 25.05 -13.02 -18.71
N THR A 329 24.22 -11.97 -18.75
CA THR A 329 24.18 -10.95 -17.70
C THR A 329 23.80 -11.53 -16.34
N VAL A 330 22.76 -12.37 -16.31
CA VAL A 330 22.30 -13.02 -15.08
C VAL A 330 23.34 -14.03 -14.56
N SER A 331 23.94 -14.84 -15.42
CA SER A 331 25.00 -15.78 -15.05
C SER A 331 26.22 -15.08 -14.46
N LYS A 332 26.65 -13.98 -15.10
CA LYS A 332 27.72 -13.13 -14.57
C LYS A 332 27.36 -12.57 -13.19
N LEU A 333 26.13 -12.10 -13.01
CA LEU A 333 25.66 -11.58 -11.73
C LEU A 333 25.67 -12.65 -10.63
N TRP A 334 25.30 -13.89 -10.95
CA TRP A 334 25.40 -15.03 -10.03
C TRP A 334 26.84 -15.36 -9.66
N ASP A 335 27.74 -15.47 -10.63
CA ASP A 335 29.15 -15.78 -10.35
C ASP A 335 29.80 -14.67 -9.48
N LEU A 336 29.43 -13.40 -9.70
CA LEU A 336 29.82 -12.29 -8.83
C LEU A 336 29.21 -12.42 -7.42
N TYR A 337 27.96 -12.87 -7.31
CA TYR A 337 27.32 -13.14 -6.03
C TYR A 337 28.04 -14.27 -5.27
N LEU A 338 28.40 -15.36 -5.96
CA LEU A 338 29.19 -16.46 -5.41
C LEU A 338 30.54 -15.99 -4.88
N SER A 339 31.23 -15.10 -5.60
CA SER A 339 32.53 -14.58 -5.14
C SER A 339 32.44 -13.86 -3.80
N ARG A 340 31.30 -13.24 -3.48
CA ARG A 340 31.06 -12.61 -2.17
C ARG A 340 30.65 -13.62 -1.09
N LEU A 341 29.98 -14.71 -1.46
CA LEU A 341 29.64 -15.78 -0.52
C LEU A 341 30.85 -16.66 -0.19
N ALA A 342 31.77 -16.83 -1.13
CA ALA A 342 32.98 -17.65 -1.01
C ALA A 342 33.92 -17.22 0.13
N VAL A 343 33.84 -15.96 0.55
CA VAL A 343 34.64 -15.39 1.66
C VAL A 343 34.23 -15.95 3.03
N ASP A 344 33.07 -16.62 3.12
CA ASP A 344 32.56 -17.12 4.39
C ASP A 344 33.28 -18.41 4.83
N PRO A 345 33.94 -18.42 6.01
CA PRO A 345 34.62 -19.61 6.52
C PRO A 345 33.67 -20.77 6.84
N ASP A 346 32.38 -20.50 7.06
CA ASP A 346 31.39 -21.54 7.39
C ASP A 346 30.76 -22.19 6.13
N LEU A 347 31.22 -21.83 4.93
CA LEU A 347 30.73 -22.39 3.68
C LEU A 347 31.46 -23.72 3.37
N SER A 348 30.71 -24.82 3.39
CA SER A 348 31.27 -26.13 3.02
C SER A 348 31.51 -26.26 1.51
N ALA A 349 32.52 -27.04 1.13
CA ALA A 349 32.84 -27.32 -0.28
C ALA A 349 31.65 -27.93 -1.05
N SER A 350 30.89 -28.82 -0.41
CA SER A 350 29.68 -29.40 -1.02
C SER A 350 28.59 -28.37 -1.27
N SER A 351 28.41 -27.41 -0.35
CA SER A 351 27.44 -26.32 -0.51
C SER A 351 27.88 -25.35 -1.60
N PHE A 352 29.17 -25.01 -1.65
CA PHE A 352 29.72 -24.15 -2.69
C PHE A 352 29.59 -24.79 -4.08
N MET A 353 29.91 -26.08 -4.22
CA MET A 353 29.72 -26.83 -5.47
C MET A 353 28.26 -26.84 -5.91
N ALA A 354 27.32 -27.09 -4.98
CA ALA A 354 25.89 -27.03 -5.28
C ALA A 354 25.44 -25.64 -5.77
N PHE A 355 26.12 -24.55 -5.36
CA PHE A 355 25.81 -23.21 -5.86
C PHE A 355 26.36 -22.95 -7.26
N VAL A 356 27.53 -23.50 -7.58
CA VAL A 356 28.13 -23.41 -8.91
C VAL A 356 27.26 -24.14 -9.94
N GLU A 357 26.71 -25.29 -9.57
CA GLU A 357 25.88 -26.16 -10.43
C GLU A 357 24.50 -25.58 -10.78
N ILE A 358 24.01 -24.57 -10.05
CA ILE A 358 22.71 -23.92 -10.32
C ILE A 358 22.65 -23.34 -11.74
N ILE A 359 23.77 -22.81 -12.23
CA ILE A 359 23.86 -22.24 -13.57
C ILE A 359 24.60 -23.23 -14.47
N PRO A 360 23.99 -23.64 -15.60
CA PRO A 360 24.66 -24.55 -16.52
C PRO A 360 25.85 -23.87 -17.20
N ILE A 361 26.85 -24.66 -17.58
CA ILE A 361 28.06 -24.17 -18.27
C ILE A 361 27.68 -23.44 -19.57
N SER A 362 26.66 -23.92 -20.28
CA SER A 362 26.15 -23.31 -21.52
C SER A 362 25.56 -21.91 -21.35
N ALA A 363 25.15 -21.53 -20.13
CA ALA A 363 24.63 -20.20 -19.84
C ALA A 363 25.73 -19.20 -19.45
N ARG A 364 26.99 -19.62 -19.40
CA ARG A 364 28.15 -18.75 -19.12
C ARG A 364 28.85 -18.39 -20.42
N GLN A 365 29.09 -17.09 -20.63
CA GLN A 365 29.88 -16.62 -21.77
C GLN A 365 31.38 -16.71 -21.48
N ASN A 366 31.78 -16.43 -20.24
CA ASN A 366 33.13 -16.56 -19.73
C ASN A 366 33.12 -17.21 -18.35
N HIS A 367 34.25 -17.80 -17.96
CA HIS A 367 34.40 -18.46 -16.67
C HIS A 367 35.24 -17.65 -15.68
N ASP A 368 35.75 -16.47 -16.06
CA ASP A 368 36.67 -15.68 -15.23
C ASP A 368 36.07 -15.33 -13.85
N HIS A 369 34.78 -14.98 -13.81
CA HIS A 369 34.09 -14.66 -12.57
C HIS A 369 33.88 -15.88 -11.68
N LEU A 370 33.61 -17.04 -12.28
CA LEU A 370 33.51 -18.31 -11.57
C LEU A 370 34.89 -18.74 -11.03
N TYR A 371 35.95 -18.64 -11.84
CA TYR A 371 37.33 -18.91 -11.40
C TYR A 371 37.74 -18.02 -10.24
N ARG A 372 37.38 -16.73 -10.27
CA ARG A 372 37.63 -15.83 -9.15
C ARG A 372 36.86 -16.25 -7.89
N ALA A 373 35.61 -16.69 -8.03
CA ALA A 373 34.83 -17.18 -6.90
C ALA A 373 35.43 -18.47 -6.31
N THR A 374 35.90 -19.40 -7.16
CA THR A 374 36.57 -20.62 -6.71
C THR A 374 37.91 -20.34 -6.04
N ASP A 375 38.70 -19.42 -6.59
CA ASP A 375 39.98 -19.00 -6.01
C ASP A 375 39.76 -18.37 -4.62
N THR A 376 38.76 -17.49 -4.51
CA THR A 376 38.38 -16.87 -3.22
C THR A 376 37.90 -17.91 -2.20
N PHE A 377 37.27 -19.00 -2.63
CA PHE A 377 36.80 -20.08 -1.74
C PHE A 377 37.93 -20.98 -1.24
N LEU A 378 38.99 -21.14 -2.04
CA LEU A 378 40.13 -21.99 -1.71
C LEU A 378 41.19 -21.28 -0.85
N LEU A 379 41.15 -19.94 -0.80
CA LEU A 379 41.95 -19.09 0.08
C LEU A 379 41.34 -19.03 1.47
#